data_AF-A0A2N2NF00-F1
#
_entry.id   AF-A0A2N2NF00-F1
#
_cell.length_a   1.000
_cell.length_b   1.000
_cell.length_c   1.000
_cell.angle_alpha   90.00
_cell.angle_beta   90.00
_cell.angle_gamma   90.00
#
_symmetry.space_group_name_H-M   'P 1'
#
loop_
_entity.id
_entity.type
_entity.pdbx_description
1 polymer ?
#
loop_
_entity_poly.entity_id
_entity_poly.type
_entity_poly.pdbx_seq_one_letter_code
_entity_poly.pdbx_strand_id
1 'polypeptide(L)'
;MGKKFGKLLPRELWQELLSTYPGMEEVDIWQALFRAGTLMRNVSIPVAENLGYSYHDQEDDRVTAYLLHVMNLPKDAQSFD
;
A
#
# COMPACT_ATOMS: atom_id res chain seq x y z
N MET A 1 -11.67 7.94 -11.88
CA MET A 1 -10.20 7.92 -12.08
C MET A 1 -9.79 6.47 -12.39
N GLY A 2 -8.81 6.19 -13.27
CA GLY A 2 -8.29 4.81 -13.50
C GLY A 2 -8.48 4.19 -14.88
N LYS A 3 -9.49 4.59 -15.67
CA LYS A 3 -9.85 3.98 -16.99
C LYS A 3 -8.69 3.85 -17.99
N LYS A 4 -7.68 4.73 -17.92
CA LYS A 4 -6.55 4.77 -18.87
C LYS A 4 -5.23 4.25 -18.28
N PHE A 5 -5.19 3.84 -17.02
CA PHE A 5 -3.94 3.49 -16.35
C PHE A 5 -3.21 2.33 -17.03
N GLY A 6 -3.93 1.29 -17.47
CA GLY A 6 -3.32 0.20 -18.25
C GLY A 6 -2.72 0.60 -19.60
N LYS A 7 -2.92 1.84 -20.08
CA LYS A 7 -2.26 2.39 -21.28
C LYS A 7 -1.15 3.40 -20.97
N LEU A 8 -1.16 3.96 -19.76
CA LEU A 8 -0.29 5.08 -19.39
C LEU A 8 0.84 4.65 -18.46
N LEU A 9 0.63 3.60 -17.67
CA LEU A 9 1.65 3.09 -16.76
C LEU A 9 2.56 2.09 -17.48
N PRO A 10 3.85 2.02 -17.10
CA PRO A 10 4.69 0.88 -17.42
C PRO A 10 3.99 -0.43 -17.07
N ARG A 11 4.28 -1.49 -17.82
CA ARG A 11 3.59 -2.79 -17.67
C ARG A 11 3.72 -3.33 -16.25
N GLU A 12 4.91 -3.20 -15.68
CA GLU A 12 5.27 -3.68 -14.35
C GLU A 12 4.47 -2.94 -13.29
N LEU A 13 4.43 -1.61 -13.37
CA LEU A 13 3.66 -0.77 -12.45
C LEU A 13 2.15 -1.01 -12.58
N TRP A 14 1.67 -1.30 -13.79
CA TRP A 14 0.27 -1.70 -14.00
C TRP A 14 -0.05 -3.05 -13.34
N GLN A 15 0.86 -4.03 -13.42
CA GLN A 15 0.66 -5.31 -12.72
C GLN A 15 0.70 -5.15 -11.20
N GLU A 16 1.61 -4.33 -10.67
CA GLU A 16 1.66 -4.04 -9.23
C GLU A 16 0.35 -3.39 -8.76
N LEU A 17 -0.17 -2.41 -9.51
CA LEU A 17 -1.46 -1.79 -9.21
C LEU A 17 -2.62 -2.80 -9.27
N LEU A 18 -2.65 -3.69 -10.25
CA LEU A 18 -3.68 -4.73 -10.30
C LEU A 18 -3.58 -5.69 -9.11
N SER A 19 -2.37 -5.92 -8.59
CA SER A 19 -2.15 -6.78 -7.43
C SER A 19 -2.63 -6.18 -6.10
N THR A 20 -3.03 -4.90 -6.08
CA THR A 20 -3.65 -4.27 -4.91
C THR A 20 -5.16 -4.50 -4.83
N TYR A 21 -5.75 -5.25 -5.78
CA TYR A 21 -7.14 -5.67 -5.72
C TYR A 21 -7.20 -7.09 -5.11
N PRO A 22 -7.79 -7.26 -3.92
CA PRO A 22 -7.81 -8.55 -3.24
C PRO A 22 -8.84 -9.51 -3.83
N GLY A 23 -8.65 -10.79 -3.54
CA GLY A 23 -9.72 -11.78 -3.54
C GLY A 23 -10.73 -11.55 -2.41
N MET A 24 -11.60 -12.53 -2.16
CA MET A 24 -12.65 -12.41 -1.12
C MET A 24 -12.16 -12.84 0.27
N GLU A 25 -11.00 -13.47 0.39
CA GLU A 25 -10.49 -13.98 1.66
C GLU A 25 -9.78 -12.88 2.47
N GLU A 26 -9.87 -12.97 3.80
CA GLU A 26 -9.25 -12.01 4.73
C GLU A 26 -7.73 -11.87 4.48
N VAL A 27 -7.05 -12.99 4.20
CA VAL A 27 -5.63 -13.00 3.87
C VAL A 27 -5.30 -12.22 2.59
N ASP A 28 -6.16 -12.30 1.58
CA ASP A 28 -5.97 -11.60 0.32
C ASP A 28 -6.13 -10.09 0.51
N ILE A 29 -7.09 -9.68 1.36
CA ILE A 29 -7.32 -8.27 1.72
C ILE A 29 -6.08 -7.68 2.39
N TRP A 30 -5.53 -8.36 3.39
CA TRP A 30 -4.30 -7.91 4.06
C TRP A 30 -3.13 -7.82 3.09
N GLN A 31 -2.91 -8.86 2.27
CA GLN A 31 -1.83 -8.84 1.28
C GLN A 31 -1.97 -7.69 0.28
N ALA A 32 -3.18 -7.46 -0.24
CA ALA A 32 -3.46 -6.38 -1.17
C ALA A 32 -3.21 -5.00 -0.54
N LEU A 33 -3.59 -4.83 0.73
CA LEU A 33 -3.34 -3.60 1.49
C LEU A 33 -1.84 -3.30 1.63
N PHE A 34 -1.04 -4.29 2.02
CA PHE A 34 0.42 -4.11 2.13
C PHE A 34 1.07 -3.87 0.76
N ARG A 35 0.61 -4.55 -0.31
CA ARG A 35 1.07 -4.25 -1.68
C ARG A 35 0.75 -2.82 -2.10
N ALA A 36 -0.43 -2.31 -1.73
CA ALA A 36 -0.80 -0.93 -2.01
C ALA A 36 0.12 0.08 -1.31
N GLY A 37 0.48 -0.17 -0.04
CA GLY A 37 1.44 0.65 0.69
C GLY A 37 2.82 0.67 0.03
N THR A 38 3.35 -0.50 -0.33
CA THR A 38 4.63 -0.61 -1.06
C THR A 38 4.59 0.11 -2.41
N LEU A 39 3.52 -0.08 -3.19
CA LEU A 39 3.33 0.59 -4.47
C LEU A 39 3.28 2.11 -4.30
N MET A 40 2.53 2.61 -3.32
CA MET A 40 2.46 4.04 -3.00
C MET A 40 3.84 4.61 -2.67
N ARG A 41 4.63 3.93 -1.85
CA ARG A 41 6.00 4.34 -1.50
C ARG A 41 6.89 4.40 -2.75
N ASN A 42 6.88 3.33 -3.56
CA ASN A 42 7.67 3.22 -4.78
C ASN A 42 7.37 4.31 -5.82
N VAL A 43 6.11 4.76 -5.91
CA VAL A 43 5.70 5.83 -6.84
C VAL A 43 5.89 7.22 -6.23
N SER A 44 5.59 7.39 -4.95
CA SER A 44 5.60 8.69 -4.28
C SER A 44 7.01 9.24 -4.09
N ILE A 45 8.01 8.40 -3.79
CA ILE A 45 9.40 8.83 -3.61
C ILE A 45 9.94 9.55 -4.86
N PRO A 46 9.98 8.93 -6.05
CA PRO A 46 10.49 9.62 -7.24
C PRO A 46 9.61 10.81 -7.67
N VAL A 47 8.31 10.77 -7.39
CA VAL A 47 7.43 11.93 -7.66
C VAL A 47 7.78 13.11 -6.76
N ALA A 48 8.01 12.88 -5.47
CA ALA A 48 8.41 13.91 -4.53
C ALA A 48 9.78 14.50 -4.91
N GLU A 49 10.77 13.65 -5.20
CA GLU A 49 12.11 14.07 -5.63
C GLU A 49 12.06 14.95 -6.88
N ASN A 50 11.30 14.53 -7.90
CA ASN A 50 11.16 15.28 -9.16
C ASN A 50 10.45 16.62 -9.00
N LEU A 51 9.63 16.77 -7.96
CA LEU A 51 8.90 18.00 -7.65
C LEU A 51 9.59 18.85 -6.57
N GLY A 52 10.75 18.44 -6.06
CA GLY A 52 11.50 19.15 -5.03
C GLY A 52 10.90 19.03 -3.62
N TYR A 53 10.11 17.99 -3.36
CA TYR A 53 9.57 17.67 -2.04
C TYR A 53 10.30 16.48 -1.41
N SER A 54 10.24 16.38 -0.08
CA SER A 54 10.70 15.21 0.67
C SER A 54 9.55 14.24 0.91
N TYR A 55 9.80 12.95 0.71
CA TYR A 55 8.88 11.90 1.15
C TYR A 55 9.06 11.64 2.65
N HIS A 56 7.96 11.61 3.41
CA HIS A 56 7.99 11.30 4.85
C HIS A 56 7.93 9.79 5.08
N ASP A 57 9.06 9.12 4.91
CA ASP A 57 9.25 7.68 5.15
C ASP A 57 8.79 7.23 6.55
N GLN A 58 9.05 8.03 7.59
CA GLN A 58 8.69 7.70 8.97
C GLN A 58 7.18 7.56 9.20
N GLU A 59 6.35 8.34 8.50
CA GLU A 59 4.90 8.23 8.63
C GLU A 59 4.37 6.94 8.02
N ASP A 60 4.88 6.60 6.84
CA ASP A 60 4.56 5.38 6.12
C ASP A 60 5.00 4.12 6.89
N ASP A 61 6.17 4.17 7.51
CA ASP A 61 6.65 3.09 8.39
C ASP A 61 5.78 2.93 9.64
N ARG A 62 5.33 4.04 10.25
CA ARG A 62 4.38 3.99 11.38
C ARG A 62 3.04 3.38 10.97
N VAL A 63 2.49 3.75 9.81
CA VAL A 63 1.26 3.16 9.28
C VAL A 63 1.44 1.67 9.01
N THR A 64 2.55 1.29 8.39
CA THR A 64 2.85 -0.12 8.09
C THR A 64 2.97 -0.95 9.38
N ALA A 65 3.67 -0.44 10.39
CA ALA A 65 3.79 -1.08 11.69
C ALA A 65 2.44 -1.22 12.40
N TYR A 66 1.61 -0.17 12.37
CA TYR A 66 0.26 -0.21 12.93
C TYR A 66 -0.60 -1.29 12.24
N LEU A 67 -0.60 -1.34 10.91
CA LEU A 67 -1.37 -2.35 10.16
C LEU A 67 -0.92 -3.78 10.48
N LEU A 68 0.40 -4.00 10.61
CA LEU A 68 0.95 -5.29 11.04
C LEU A 68 0.48 -5.66 12.44
N HIS A 69 0.44 -4.70 13.36
CA HIS A 69 -0.07 -4.93 14.71
C HIS A 69 -1.54 -5.36 14.66
N VAL A 70 -2.39 -4.61 13.96
CA VAL A 70 -3.82 -4.91 13.83
C VAL A 70 -4.07 -6.27 13.18
N MET A 71 -3.33 -6.62 12.14
CA MET A 71 -3.45 -7.92 11.48
C MET A 71 -3.17 -9.10 12.44
N ASN A 72 -2.29 -8.90 13.42
CA ASN A 72 -1.90 -9.94 14.38
C ASN A 72 -2.72 -9.91 15.67
N LEU A 73 -3.65 -8.96 15.84
CA LEU A 73 -4.51 -8.92 17.02
C LEU A 73 -5.46 -10.13 17.06
N PRO A 74 -5.74 -10.67 18.26
CA PRO A 74 -6.84 -11.61 18.45
C PRO A 74 -8.16 -11.03 17.94
N LYS A 75 -9.01 -11.89 17.36
CA LYS A 75 -10.32 -11.45 16.81
C LYS A 75 -11.26 -10.86 17.86
N ASP A 76 -11.03 -11.16 19.14
CA ASP A 76 -11.79 -10.69 20.29
C ASP A 76 -11.08 -9.57 21.09
N ALA A 77 -9.97 -9.05 20.58
CA ALA A 77 -9.23 -7.95 21.23
C ALA A 77 -10.13 -6.75 21.51
N GLN A 78 -10.08 -6.24 22.74
CA GLN A 78 -10.82 -5.05 23.19
C GLN A 78 -9.93 -3.80 23.28
N SER A 79 -8.61 -3.97 23.15
CA SER A 79 -7.59 -2.94 23.21
C SER A 79 -6.50 -3.19 22.16
N PHE A 80 -5.74 -2.14 21.84
CA PHE A 80 -4.54 -2.22 21.01
C PHE A 80 -3.27 -2.49 21.82
N ASP A 81 -3.36 -2.47 23.15
CA ASP A 81 -2.26 -2.75 24.08
C ASP A 81 -2.03 -4.25 24.27
#